data_AF-D7R8P7-F1
#
_entry.id   AF-D7R8P7-F1
#
_cell.length_a   1.000
_cell.length_b   1.000
_cell.length_c   1.000
_cell.angle_alpha   90.00
_cell.angle_beta   90.00
_cell.angle_gamma   90.00
#
_symmetry.space_group_name_H-M   'P 1'
#
loop_
_entity.id
_entity.type
_entity.pdbx_description
1 polymer ?
#
loop_
_entity_poly.entity_id
_entity_poly.type
_entity_poly.pdbx_seq_one_letter_code
_entity_poly.pdbx_strand_id
1 'polypeptide(L)' 'TVHWHGLEVPNDQDGPGFSIPQGAKHRYEFTVRQSGTFWYHS' A
#
# COMPACT_ATOMS: atom_id res chain seq x y z
N THR A 1 6.03 5.90 3.80
CA THR A 1 5.05 5.38 2.81
C THR A 1 4.26 4.29 3.49
N VAL A 2 3.35 3.59 2.82
CA VAL A 2 2.80 2.32 3.32
C VAL A 2 3.12 1.26 2.27
N HIS A 3 3.68 0.12 2.69
CA HIS A 3 3.81 -1.09 1.90
C HIS A 3 2.82 -2.16 2.35
N TRP A 4 2.11 -2.78 1.41
CA TRP A 4 1.11 -3.81 1.68
C TRP A 4 1.72 -5.20 1.52
N HIS A 5 2.56 -5.57 2.49
CA HIS A 5 3.40 -6.76 2.41
C HIS A 5 2.62 -8.05 2.17
N GLY A 6 2.87 -8.63 1.00
CA GLY A 6 2.27 -9.89 0.54
C GLY A 6 0.92 -9.74 -0.16
N LEU A 7 0.33 -8.54 -0.21
CA LEU A 7 -0.95 -8.31 -0.86
C LEU A 7 -0.76 -7.97 -2.36
N GLU A 8 -1.49 -8.65 -3.23
CA GLU A 8 -1.55 -8.34 -4.67
C GLU A 8 -2.35 -7.06 -4.90
N VAL A 9 -1.65 -5.94 -5.00
CA VAL A 9 -2.23 -4.63 -5.33
C VAL A 9 -1.51 -3.99 -6.52
N PRO A 10 -2.13 -3.02 -7.22
CA PRO A 10 -1.43 -2.25 -8.25
C PRO A 10 -0.17 -1.57 -7.70
N ASN A 11 0.87 -1.46 -8.53
CA ASN A 11 2.19 -0.98 -8.09
C ASN A 11 2.18 0.45 -7.52
N ASP A 12 1.29 1.31 -8.01
CA ASP A 12 1.08 2.67 -7.49
C ASP A 12 0.35 2.68 -6.13
N GLN A 13 -0.20 1.55 -5.71
CA GLN A 13 -0.85 1.34 -4.41
C GLN A 13 0.02 0.55 -3.43
N ASP A 14 1.07 -0.13 -3.90
CA ASP A 14 1.90 -1.04 -3.06
C ASP A 14 3.01 -0.32 -2.29
N GLY A 15 3.47 0.85 -2.73
CA GLY A 15 4.65 1.52 -2.15
C GLY A 15 5.96 0.68 -2.27
N PRO A 16 7.15 1.26 -2.01
CA PRO A 16 7.47 2.64 -1.67
C PRO A 16 7.78 3.50 -2.92
N GLY A 17 7.16 3.23 -4.07
CA GLY A 17 7.48 3.90 -5.35
C GLY A 17 7.29 5.44 -5.39
N PHE A 18 6.80 6.06 -4.31
CA PHE A 18 6.64 7.50 -4.16
C PHE A 18 6.74 7.90 -2.68
N SER A 19 7.11 9.14 -2.37
CA SER A 19 7.09 9.67 -0.99
C SER A 19 5.86 10.53 -0.73
N ILE A 20 5.29 10.42 0.47
CA ILE A 20 4.22 11.30 0.94
C ILE A 20 4.86 12.44 1.76
N PRO A 21 4.75 13.70 1.34
CA PRO A 21 5.32 14.83 2.09
C PRO A 21 4.76 14.92 3.51
N GLN A 22 5.52 15.50 4.42
CA GLN A 22 5.07 15.74 5.78
C GLN A 22 3.79 16.61 5.78
N GLY A 23 2.76 16.16 6.51
CA GLY A 23 1.47 16.84 6.59
C GLY A 23 0.54 16.61 5.39
N ALA A 24 1.02 15.97 4.32
CA ALA A 24 0.17 15.57 3.20
C ALA A 24 -0.62 14.29 3.54
N LYS A 25 -1.66 14.02 2.76
CA LYS A 25 -2.47 12.80 2.84
C LYS A 25 -2.44 12.09 1.50
N HIS A 26 -2.46 10.76 1.54
CA HIS A 26 -2.57 9.91 0.37
C HIS A 26 -3.64 8.84 0.64
N ARG A 27 -4.49 8.56 -0.36
CA ARG A 27 -5.51 7.50 -0.28
C ARG A 27 -5.03 6.30 -1.07
N TYR A 28 -4.83 5.19 -0.38
CA TYR A 28 -4.63 3.88 -0.99
C TYR A 28 -6.01 3.26 -1.28
N GLU A 29 -6.22 2.79 -2.50
CA GLU A 29 -7.48 2.17 -2.90
C GLU A 29 -7.23 1.02 -3.90
N PHE A 30 -7.66 -0.17 -3.53
CA PHE A 30 -7.51 -1.38 -4.34
C PHE A 30 -8.59 -2.40 -3.97
N THR A 31 -8.84 -3.35 -4.87
CA THR A 31 -9.74 -4.48 -4.63
C THR A 31 -8.94 -5.70 -4.19
N VAL A 32 -9.25 -6.25 -3.02
CA VAL A 32 -8.61 -7.47 -2.49
C VAL A 32 -9.05 -8.69 -3.29
N ARG A 33 -8.11 -9.58 -3.63
CA ARG A 33 -8.36 -10.81 -4.39
C ARG A 33 -7.81 -12.08 -3.74
N GLN A 34 -6.99 -11.94 -2.70
CA GLN A 34 -6.31 -13.06 -2.04
C GLN A 34 -6.96 -13.40 -0.69
N SER A 35 -6.77 -14.64 -0.25
CA SER A 35 -7.12 -15.10 1.10
C SER A 35 -5.84 -15.48 1.85
N GLY A 36 -5.71 -15.06 3.11
CA GLY A 36 -4.51 -15.32 3.91
C GLY A 36 -4.28 -14.25 4.97
N THR A 37 -3.13 -14.32 5.63
CA THR A 37 -2.68 -13.32 6.60
C THR A 37 -1.62 -12.45 5.95
N PHE A 38 -1.86 -11.14 5.94
CA PHE A 38 -0.99 -10.12 5.37
C PHE A 38 -0.79 -8.99 6.38
N TRP A 39 0.06 -8.02 6.07
CA TRP A 39 0.36 -6.91 6.96
C TRP A 39 0.80 -5.67 6.19
N TYR A 40 0.84 -4.52 6.85
CA TYR A 40 1.33 -3.28 6.27
C TYR A 40 2.36 -2.63 7.18
N HIS A 41 3.30 -1.90 6.60
CA HIS A 41 4.34 -1.16 7.33
C HIS A 41 4.84 0.06 6.54
N SER A 42 5.62 0.92 7.20
CA SER A 42 6.29 2.05 6.54
C SER A 42 7.59 1.66 5.87
#